data_AF-A2D5B3-F1
#
_entry.id   AF-A2D5B3-F1
#
_cell.length_a   1.000
_cell.length_b   1.000
_cell.length_c   1.000
_cell.angle_alpha   90.00
_cell.angle_beta   90.00
_cell.angle_gamma   90.00
#
_symmetry.space_group_name_H-M   'P 1'
#
loop_
_entity.id
_entity.type
_entity.pdbx_description
1 polymer ?
#
loop_
_entity_poly.entity_id
_entity_poly.type
_entity_poly.pdbx_seq_one_letter_code
_entity_poly.pdbx_strand_id
1 'polypeptide(L)'
;KKLARSVGHIFEMDDNDSQKEEEIRKYSIIYGRFDSKRREGKQLSLHELTINEAAAQFCMRDNTLLLRRVELFSLSRQVARESTYLSSLKGS
;
A
#
# COMPACT_ATOMS: atom_id res chain seq x y z
N LYS A 1 -7.54 11.47 -13.44
CA LYS A 1 -8.88 11.13 -13.99
C LYS A 1 -9.11 9.61 -14.16
N LYS A 2 -8.13 8.79 -14.60
CA LYS A 2 -8.32 7.33 -14.76
C LYS A 2 -8.41 6.57 -13.42
N LEU A 3 -7.51 6.88 -12.48
CA LEU A 3 -7.45 6.20 -11.17
C LEU A 3 -8.73 6.37 -10.35
N ALA A 4 -9.30 7.58 -10.29
CA ALA A 4 -10.55 7.85 -9.58
C ALA A 4 -11.74 7.03 -10.11
N ARG A 5 -11.78 6.72 -11.40
CA ARG A 5 -12.78 5.79 -11.96
C ARG A 5 -12.48 4.34 -11.61
N SER A 6 -11.20 3.98 -11.51
CA SER A 6 -10.76 2.62 -11.17
C SER A 6 -10.91 2.27 -9.69
N VAL A 7 -11.02 3.25 -8.79
CA VAL A 7 -11.19 3.01 -7.34
C VAL A 7 -12.52 3.55 -6.80
N GLY A 8 -13.37 4.11 -7.65
CA GLY A 8 -14.63 4.74 -7.25
C GLY A 8 -15.58 3.77 -6.56
N HIS A 9 -15.69 2.55 -7.09
CA HIS A 9 -16.54 1.49 -6.53
C HIS A 9 -16.14 1.10 -5.11
N ILE A 10 -14.86 1.18 -4.75
CA ILE A 10 -14.35 0.84 -3.40
C ILE A 10 -14.98 1.74 -2.33
N PHE A 11 -15.29 3.00 -2.66
CA PHE A 11 -15.93 3.92 -1.72
C PHE A 11 -17.41 3.60 -1.47
N GLU A 12 -18.04 2.86 -2.36
CA GLU A 12 -19.46 2.47 -2.28
C GLU A 12 -19.65 1.09 -1.64
N MET A 13 -18.58 0.32 -1.43
CA MET A 13 -18.60 -1.01 -0.80
C MET A 13 -18.74 -0.92 0.72
N ASP A 14 -19.38 -1.93 1.33
CA ASP A 14 -19.50 -2.04 2.78
C ASP A 14 -18.14 -2.30 3.45
N ASP A 15 -17.92 -1.76 4.65
CA ASP A 15 -16.66 -1.92 5.38
C ASP A 15 -16.38 -3.38 5.81
N ASN A 16 -17.42 -4.21 5.93
CA ASN A 16 -17.29 -5.64 6.27
C ASN A 16 -17.23 -6.54 5.03
N ASP A 17 -17.24 -5.98 3.83
CA ASP A 17 -17.13 -6.75 2.59
C ASP A 17 -15.67 -7.20 2.39
N SER A 18 -15.44 -8.51 2.42
CA SER A 18 -14.13 -9.11 2.16
C SER A 18 -13.55 -8.71 0.79
N GLN A 19 -14.40 -8.41 -0.20
CA GLN A 19 -13.97 -7.93 -1.52
C GLN A 19 -13.41 -6.51 -1.47
N LYS A 20 -13.86 -5.69 -0.52
CA LYS A 20 -13.36 -4.32 -0.34
C LYS A 20 -11.91 -4.36 0.10
N GLU A 21 -11.56 -5.26 1.03
CA GLU A 21 -10.18 -5.47 1.45
C GLU A 21 -9.29 -5.87 0.27
N GLU A 22 -9.73 -6.82 -0.56
CA GLU A 22 -8.97 -7.30 -1.72
C GLU A 22 -8.68 -6.18 -2.72
N GLU A 23 -9.69 -5.36 -3.04
CA GLU A 23 -9.54 -4.23 -3.94
C GLU A 23 -8.63 -3.14 -3.33
N ILE A 24 -8.77 -2.83 -2.04
CA ILE A 24 -7.86 -1.90 -1.34
C ILE A 24 -6.42 -2.41 -1.42
N ARG A 25 -6.18 -3.68 -1.12
CA ARG A 25 -4.83 -4.27 -1.19
C ARG A 25 -4.25 -4.16 -2.60
N LYS A 26 -5.05 -4.44 -3.63
CA LYS A 26 -4.64 -4.36 -5.03
C LYS A 26 -4.28 -2.93 -5.47
N TYR A 27 -5.08 -1.92 -5.13
CA TYR A 27 -4.85 -0.55 -5.59
C TYR A 27 -3.84 0.23 -4.73
N SER A 28 -3.63 -0.18 -3.48
CA SER A 28 -2.65 0.42 -2.56
C SER A 28 -1.20 0.03 -2.85
N ILE A 29 -0.93 -1.03 -3.64
CA ILE A 29 0.43 -1.46 -4.01
C ILE A 29 1.26 -0.28 -4.52
N ILE A 30 2.45 -0.07 -3.95
CA ILE A 30 3.41 0.96 -4.33
C ILE A 30 4.54 0.34 -5.18
N TYR A 31 5.14 -0.75 -4.67
CA TYR A 31 6.21 -1.50 -5.32
C TYR A 31 5.69 -2.81 -5.91
N GLY A 32 6.23 -3.23 -7.07
CA GLY A 32 5.76 -4.45 -7.75
C GLY A 32 4.47 -4.26 -8.54
N ARG A 33 4.12 -3.01 -8.84
CA ARG A 33 3.00 -2.65 -9.70
C ARG A 33 3.08 -3.31 -11.08
N PHE A 34 1.95 -3.86 -11.52
CA PHE A 34 1.79 -4.65 -12.74
C PHE A 34 2.07 -3.86 -14.04
N ASP A 35 2.19 -2.53 -13.96
CA ASP A 35 2.23 -1.61 -15.11
C ASP A 35 3.63 -1.14 -15.55
N SER A 36 4.73 -1.59 -14.95
CA SER A 36 6.05 -1.07 -15.36
C SER A 36 7.14 -2.11 -15.33
N LYS A 37 7.51 -2.61 -16.53
CA LYS A 37 8.87 -2.90 -17.05
C LYS A 37 9.91 -3.52 -16.08
N ARG A 38 9.53 -4.03 -14.92
CA ARG A 38 10.40 -4.77 -14.02
C ARG A 38 10.58 -6.13 -14.67
N ARG A 39 11.84 -6.58 -14.73
CA ARG A 39 12.17 -7.96 -15.09
C ARG A 39 11.26 -8.87 -14.27
N GLU A 40 10.44 -9.65 -14.97
CA GLU A 40 9.71 -10.76 -14.36
C GLU A 40 10.68 -11.54 -13.46
N GLY A 41 10.29 -11.78 -12.21
CA GLY A 41 11.09 -12.55 -11.25
C GLY A 41 11.92 -11.77 -10.23
N LYS A 42 12.00 -10.43 -10.27
CA LYS A 42 12.65 -9.69 -9.16
C LYS A 42 11.76 -9.70 -7.92
N GLN A 43 12.14 -10.47 -6.90
CA GLN A 43 11.52 -10.45 -5.58
C GLN A 43 11.62 -9.05 -4.95
N LEU A 44 10.55 -8.64 -4.26
CA LEU A 44 10.55 -7.41 -3.48
C LEU A 44 11.44 -7.57 -2.25
N SER A 45 12.21 -6.53 -1.94
CA SER A 45 12.94 -6.46 -0.67
C SER A 45 11.99 -6.37 0.51
N LEU A 46 12.47 -6.72 1.72
CA LEU A 46 11.69 -6.58 2.95
C LEU A 46 11.15 -5.15 3.11
N HIS A 47 11.96 -4.13 2.82
CA HIS A 47 11.54 -2.73 2.91
C HIS A 47 10.39 -2.41 1.93
N GLU A 48 10.46 -2.89 0.69
CA GLU A 48 9.38 -2.72 -0.29
C GLU A 48 8.09 -3.45 0.15
N LEU A 49 8.21 -4.65 0.73
CA LEU A 49 7.08 -5.39 1.29
C LEU A 49 6.45 -4.64 2.47
N THR A 50 7.26 -4.13 3.40
CA THR A 50 6.79 -3.32 4.54
C THR A 50 6.06 -2.06 4.08
N ILE A 51 6.57 -1.37 3.05
CA ILE A 51 5.88 -0.19 2.49
C ILE A 51 4.53 -0.57 1.88
N ASN A 52 4.47 -1.68 1.13
CA ASN A 52 3.21 -2.14 0.53
C ASN A 52 2.18 -2.50 1.61
N GLU A 53 2.57 -3.23 2.66
CA GLU A 53 1.66 -3.59 3.75
C GLU A 53 1.20 -2.34 4.52
N ALA A 54 2.11 -1.42 4.84
CA ALA A 54 1.74 -0.16 5.49
C ALA A 54 0.74 0.64 4.63
N ALA A 55 0.92 0.67 3.31
CA ALA A 55 -0.01 1.34 2.40
C ALA A 55 -1.40 0.70 2.41
N ALA A 56 -1.49 -0.63 2.40
CA ALA A 56 -2.76 -1.34 2.51
C ALA A 56 -3.46 -1.00 3.85
N GLN A 57 -2.73 -1.04 4.96
CA GLN A 57 -3.23 -0.72 6.30
C GLN A 57 -3.73 0.72 6.44
N PHE A 58 -3.06 1.67 5.79
CA PHE A 58 -3.53 3.05 5.72
C PHE A 58 -4.79 3.18 4.88
N CYS A 59 -4.84 2.53 3.71
CA CYS A 59 -6.00 2.59 2.84
C CYS A 59 -7.22 1.87 3.45
N MET A 60 -7.05 0.80 4.22
CA MET A 60 -8.15 0.15 4.95
C MET A 60 -8.78 1.07 6.00
N ARG A 61 -7.99 1.96 6.61
CA ARG A 61 -8.49 2.95 7.58
C ARG A 61 -9.05 4.19 6.89
N ASP A 62 -8.45 4.60 5.78
CA ASP A 62 -8.86 5.75 4.99
C ASP A 62 -8.69 5.47 3.49
N ASN A 63 -9.79 5.05 2.86
CA ASN A 63 -9.83 4.71 1.44
C ASN A 63 -9.46 5.90 0.53
N THR A 64 -9.59 7.15 1.02
CA THR A 64 -9.28 8.34 0.22
C THR A 64 -7.78 8.44 -0.10
N LEU A 65 -6.92 7.75 0.66
CA LEU A 65 -5.48 7.69 0.40
C LEU A 65 -5.15 6.98 -0.92
N LEU A 66 -6.04 6.15 -1.46
CA LEU A 66 -5.90 5.57 -2.81
C LEU A 66 -5.81 6.65 -3.91
N LEU A 67 -6.43 7.82 -3.67
CA LEU A 67 -6.37 8.98 -4.58
C LEU A 67 -5.18 9.90 -4.28
N ARG A 68 -4.67 9.87 -3.04
CA ARG A 68 -3.59 10.74 -2.54
C ARG A 68 -2.25 10.01 -2.49
N ARG A 69 -1.81 9.47 -3.63
CA ARG A 69 -0.64 8.56 -3.71
C ARG A 69 0.68 9.12 -3.15
N VAL A 70 0.92 10.43 -3.25
CA VAL A 70 2.13 11.05 -2.69
C VAL A 70 2.12 11.03 -1.16
N GLU A 71 0.96 11.33 -0.57
CA GLU A 71 0.75 11.28 0.88
C GLU A 71 0.84 9.85 1.39
N LEU A 72 0.12 8.92 0.75
CA LEU A 72 0.17 7.49 1.05
C LEU A 72 1.62 6.96 1.05
N PHE A 73 2.40 7.27 0.01
CA PHE A 73 3.80 6.85 -0.07
C PHE A 73 4.65 7.44 1.08
N SER A 74 4.42 8.70 1.42
CA SER A 74 5.17 9.38 2.48
C SER A 74 4.90 8.74 3.85
N LEU A 75 3.63 8.46 4.16
CA LEU A 75 3.22 7.79 5.39
C LEU A 75 3.77 6.35 5.46
N SER A 76 3.59 5.55 4.41
CA SER A 76 4.09 4.17 4.37
C SER A 76 5.61 4.07 4.51
N ARG A 77 6.34 5.02 3.91
CA ARG A 77 7.80 5.10 4.05
C ARG A 77 8.22 5.46 5.46
N GLN A 78 7.47 6.31 6.16
CA GLN A 78 7.75 6.63 7.56
C GLN A 78 7.65 5.36 8.43
N VAL A 79 6.57 4.60 8.30
CA VAL A 79 6.40 3.32 9.01
C VAL A 79 7.54 2.35 8.72
N ALA A 80 7.97 2.20 7.47
CA ALA A 80 9.06 1.30 7.12
C ALA A 80 10.42 1.73 7.73
N ARG A 81 10.66 3.04 7.88
CA ARG A 81 11.86 3.56 8.56
C ARG A 81 11.81 3.29 10.06
N GLU A 82 10.68 3.56 10.69
CA GLU A 82 10.47 3.33 12.13
C GLU A 82 10.58 1.84 12.47
N SER A 83 9.99 0.96 11.64
CA SER A 83 10.10 -0.49 11.78
C SER A 83 11.56 -0.95 11.75
N THR A 84 12.35 -0.44 10.81
CA THR A 84 13.79 -0.77 10.72
C THR A 84 14.53 -0.32 11.98
N TYR A 85 14.26 0.90 12.46
CA TYR A 85 14.87 1.45 13.68
C TYR A 85 14.56 0.61 14.93
N LEU A 86 13.30 0.23 15.12
CA LEU A 86 12.88 -0.61 16.24
C LEU A 86 13.50 -2.01 16.18
N SER A 87 13.63 -2.59 14.99
CA SER A 87 14.33 -3.88 14.80
C SER A 87 15.81 -3.79 15.18
N SER A 88 16.49 -2.69 14.83
CA SER A 88 17.89 -2.47 15.25
C SER A 88 18.04 -2.30 16.77
N LEU A 89 17.11 -1.60 17.42
CA LEU A 89 17.11 -1.44 18.88
C LEU A 89 16.88 -2.75 19.63
N LYS A 90 15.99 -3.62 19.13
CA LYS A 90 15.70 -4.93 19.75
C LYS A 90 16.79 -5.97 19.53
N GLY A 91 17.72 -5.72 18.60
CA GLY A 91 18.89 -6.56 18.34
C GLY A 91 20.15 -6.15 19.10
N SER A 92 20.05 -5.19 20.04
CA SER A 92 21.13 -4.70 20.91
C SER A 92 20.99 -5.25 22.33
#